data_AF-A0A2J6HDT1-F1
#
_entry.id   AF-A0A2J6HDT1-F1
#
_cell.length_a   1.000
_cell.length_b   1.000
_cell.length_c   1.000
_cell.angle_alpha   90.00
_cell.angle_beta   90.00
_cell.angle_gamma   90.00
#
_symmetry.space_group_name_H-M   'P 1'
#
loop_
_entity.id
_entity.type
_entity.pdbx_description
1 polymer ?
#
loop_
_entity_poly.entity_id
_entity_poly.type
_entity_poly.pdbx_seq_one_letter_code
_entity_poly.pdbx_strand_id
1 'polypeptide(L)'
;MKLNRKLHTFRYVLLDFLAASMAWALLFTYRKYSANIDEKTLWETVSSDPNFYYGIFIIPVSWLLFYMMLGFYRKIYRRSRLKELGQTFTQTLIGVTIIFFFLILDDEVSSYV
;
A
#
# COMPACT_ATOMS: atom_id res chain seq x y z
N MET A 1 0.01 -11.15 32.73
CA MET A 1 -0.48 -11.33 31.34
C MET A 1 0.74 -11.67 30.45
N LYS A 2 0.92 -12.93 30.05
CA LYS A 2 2.07 -13.32 29.19
C LYS A 2 1.85 -12.71 27.80
N LEU A 3 2.62 -11.69 27.50
CA LEU A 3 2.55 -10.93 26.25
C LEU A 3 3.06 -11.81 25.11
N ASN A 4 2.14 -12.38 24.32
CA ASN A 4 2.50 -13.30 23.24
C ASN A 4 3.03 -12.48 22.05
N ARG A 5 4.34 -12.19 22.06
CA ARG A 5 4.99 -11.27 21.11
C ARG A 5 4.70 -11.62 19.65
N LYS A 6 4.60 -12.92 19.33
CA LYS A 6 4.25 -13.40 17.97
C LYS A 6 2.83 -13.01 17.54
N LEU A 7 1.85 -13.09 18.45
CA LEU A 7 0.46 -12.74 18.16
C LEU A 7 0.30 -11.23 17.92
N HIS A 8 1.03 -10.40 18.67
CA HIS A 8 1.03 -8.96 18.43
C HIS A 8 1.67 -8.62 17.09
N THR A 9 2.84 -9.17 16.77
CA THR A 9 3.48 -8.97 15.46
C THR A 9 2.57 -9.41 14.31
N PHE A 10 1.87 -10.54 14.44
CA PHE A 10 0.91 -10.99 13.43
C PHE A 10 -0.23 -9.98 13.20
N ARG A 11 -0.80 -9.42 14.27
CA ARG A 11 -1.84 -8.38 14.16
C ARG A 11 -1.34 -7.15 13.44
N TYR A 12 -0.12 -6.69 13.73
CA TYR A 12 0.48 -5.56 13.02
C TYR A 12 0.66 -5.84 11.53
N VAL A 13 1.25 -6.99 11.18
CA VAL A 13 1.44 -7.41 9.78
C VAL A 13 0.11 -7.50 9.04
N LEU A 14 -0.92 -8.07 9.68
CA LEU A 14 -2.24 -8.21 9.07
C LEU A 14 -2.91 -6.84 8.85
N LEU A 15 -2.82 -5.93 9.83
CA LEU A 15 -3.35 -4.57 9.69
C LEU A 15 -2.59 -3.77 8.62
N ASP A 16 -1.26 -3.89 8.56
CA ASP A 16 -0.44 -3.25 7.53
C ASP A 16 -0.81 -3.77 6.13
N PHE A 17 -1.04 -5.07 6.00
CA PHE A 17 -1.48 -5.69 4.75
C PHE A 17 -2.85 -5.17 4.32
N LEU A 18 -3.83 -5.14 5.24
CA LEU A 18 -5.16 -4.63 4.95
C LEU A 18 -5.13 -3.14 4.58
N ALA A 19 -4.35 -2.33 5.31
CA ALA A 19 -4.19 -0.91 5.04
C ALA A 19 -3.58 -0.67 3.65
N ALA A 20 -2.52 -1.40 3.29
CA ALA A 20 -1.90 -1.32 1.96
C ALA A 20 -2.87 -1.78 0.85
N SER A 21 -3.63 -2.85 1.10
CA SER A 21 -4.63 -3.35 0.15
C SER A 21 -5.73 -2.32 -0.12
N MET A 22 -6.22 -1.68 0.95
CA MET A 22 -7.25 -0.66 0.87
C MET A 22 -6.74 0.61 0.21
N ALA A 23 -5.52 1.04 0.52
CA ALA A 23 -4.88 2.16 -0.16
C ALA A 23 -4.71 1.92 -1.66
N TRP A 24 -4.31 0.71 -2.05
CA TRP A 24 -4.23 0.33 -3.46
C TRP A 24 -5.61 0.34 -4.14
N ALA A 25 -6.62 -0.24 -3.50
CA ALA A 25 -7.96 -0.28 -4.06
C ALA A 25 -8.53 1.14 -4.30
N LEU A 26 -8.33 2.04 -3.34
CA LEU A 26 -8.71 3.45 -3.46
C LEU A 26 -7.94 4.15 -4.58
N LEU A 27 -6.61 3.97 -4.65
CA LEU A 27 -5.77 4.57 -5.68
C LEU A 27 -6.17 4.10 -7.08
N PHE A 28 -6.39 2.80 -7.28
CA PHE A 28 -6.76 2.22 -8.57
C PHE A 28 -8.15 2.72 -9.02
N THR A 29 -9.12 2.75 -8.10
CA THR A 29 -10.46 3.27 -8.37
C THR A 29 -10.40 4.75 -8.72
N TYR A 30 -9.62 5.54 -7.97
CA TYR A 30 -9.42 6.96 -8.25
C TYR A 30 -8.78 7.20 -9.62
N ARG A 31 -7.78 6.40 -10.02
CA ARG A 31 -7.17 6.48 -11.36
C ARG A 31 -8.19 6.27 -12.47
N LYS A 32 -9.05 5.24 -12.36
CA LYS A 32 -10.10 4.96 -13.34
C LYS A 32 -11.15 6.06 -13.38
N TYR A 33 -11.53 6.62 -12.23
CA TYR A 33 -12.45 7.75 -12.13
C TYR A 33 -11.87 9.01 -12.81
N SER A 34 -10.61 9.35 -12.54
CA SER A 34 -9.93 10.50 -13.16
C SER A 34 -9.72 10.35 -14.66
N ALA A 35 -9.79 9.12 -15.21
CA ALA A 35 -9.76 8.85 -16.64
C ALA A 35 -11.12 9.06 -17.35
N ASN A 36 -12.10 9.73 -16.70
CA ASN A 36 -13.45 9.98 -17.20
C ASN A 36 -14.29 8.71 -17.46
N ILE A 37 -14.04 7.62 -16.72
CA ILE A 37 -14.94 6.46 -16.75
C ILE A 37 -16.21 6.80 -15.98
N ASP A 38 -17.37 6.56 -16.61
CA ASP A 38 -18.68 6.80 -16.01
C ASP A 38 -18.84 6.09 -14.66
N GLU A 39 -19.35 6.79 -13.65
CA GLU A 39 -19.54 6.25 -12.29
C GLU A 39 -20.35 4.95 -12.28
N LYS A 40 -21.31 4.82 -13.21
CA LYS A 40 -22.16 3.63 -13.36
C LYS A 40 -21.41 2.40 -13.85
N THR A 41 -20.35 2.57 -14.64
CA THR A 41 -19.53 1.47 -15.19
C THR A 41 -18.20 1.31 -14.44
N LEU A 42 -17.88 2.23 -13.52
CA LEU A 42 -16.65 2.24 -12.75
C LEU A 42 -16.41 0.92 -12.00
N TRP A 43 -17.43 0.43 -11.27
CA TRP A 43 -17.29 -0.82 -10.50
C TRP A 43 -17.08 -2.03 -11.40
N GLU A 44 -17.83 -2.13 -12.49
CA GLU A 44 -17.70 -3.22 -13.47
C GLU A 44 -16.33 -3.18 -14.16
N THR A 45 -15.85 -1.98 -14.49
CA THR A 45 -14.53 -1.78 -15.12
C THR A 45 -13.39 -2.13 -14.16
N VAL A 46 -13.48 -1.74 -12.88
CA VAL A 46 -12.46 -2.05 -11.87
C VAL A 46 -12.46 -3.53 -11.52
N SER A 47 -13.63 -4.14 -11.33
CA SER A 47 -13.75 -5.57 -10.99
C SER A 47 -13.44 -6.50 -12.17
N SER A 48 -13.54 -6.03 -13.40
CA SER A 48 -13.16 -6.80 -14.59
C SER A 48 -11.69 -6.61 -14.99
N ASP A 49 -10.97 -5.65 -14.41
CA ASP A 49 -9.58 -5.36 -14.74
C ASP A 49 -8.62 -6.31 -13.99
N PRO A 50 -7.87 -7.19 -14.68
CA PRO A 50 -6.92 -8.09 -14.03
C PRO A 50 -5.82 -7.36 -13.25
N ASN A 51 -5.45 -6.14 -13.68
CA ASN A 51 -4.41 -5.34 -13.04
C ASN A 51 -4.82 -4.90 -11.63
N PHE A 52 -6.12 -4.76 -11.37
CA PHE A 52 -6.63 -4.49 -10.03
C PHE A 52 -6.24 -5.62 -9.07
N TYR A 53 -6.51 -6.87 -9.48
CA TYR A 53 -6.18 -8.05 -8.69
C TYR A 53 -4.67 -8.27 -8.56
N TYR A 54 -3.89 -8.06 -9.61
CA TYR A 54 -2.42 -8.13 -9.49
C TYR A 54 -1.92 -7.11 -8.47
N GLY A 55 -2.38 -5.86 -8.53
CA GLY A 55 -1.94 -4.84 -7.59
C GLY A 55 -2.40 -5.06 -6.15
N ILE A 56 -3.61 -5.63 -5.92
CA ILE A 56 -4.10 -5.88 -4.55
C ILE A 56 -3.30 -6.96 -3.82
N PHE A 57 -2.55 -7.80 -4.54
CA PHE A 57 -1.61 -8.76 -3.93
C PHE A 57 -0.17 -8.26 -3.95
N ILE A 58 0.30 -7.76 -5.10
CA ILE A 58 1.71 -7.36 -5.28
C ILE A 58 2.06 -6.18 -4.40
N ILE A 59 1.20 -5.16 -4.30
CA ILE A 59 1.51 -3.93 -3.56
C ILE A 59 1.58 -4.19 -2.05
N PRO A 60 0.59 -4.84 -1.41
CA PRO A 60 0.67 -5.14 0.02
C PRO A 60 1.83 -6.07 0.38
N VAL A 61 2.11 -7.08 -0.44
CA VAL A 61 3.27 -7.98 -0.23
C VAL A 61 4.58 -7.20 -0.34
N SER A 62 4.73 -6.33 -1.34
CA SER A 62 5.91 -5.50 -1.49
C SER A 62 6.11 -4.58 -0.28
N TRP A 63 5.02 -4.03 0.26
CA TRP A 63 5.04 -3.18 1.44
C TRP A 63 5.46 -3.94 2.71
N LEU A 64 4.97 -5.18 2.88
CA LEU A 64 5.39 -6.06 3.97
C LEU A 64 6.88 -6.42 3.86
N LEU A 65 7.36 -6.75 2.66
CA LEU A 65 8.78 -7.02 2.41
C LEU A 65 9.64 -5.80 2.74
N PHE A 66 9.20 -4.61 2.34
CA PHE A 66 9.88 -3.35 2.63
C PHE A 66 10.00 -3.10 4.14
N TYR A 67 8.90 -3.26 4.89
CA TYR A 67 8.93 -3.16 6.36
C TYR A 67 9.80 -4.24 7.01
N MET A 68 9.84 -5.45 6.44
CA MET A 68 10.70 -6.53 6.92
C MET A 68 12.18 -6.22 6.70
N MET A 69 12.56 -5.72 5.51
CA MET A 69 13.94 -5.33 5.17
C MET A 69 14.45 -4.20 6.08
N LEU A 70 13.59 -3.24 6.40
CA LEU A 70 13.90 -2.14 7.31
C LEU A 70 13.91 -2.55 8.79
N GLY A 71 13.64 -3.82 9.08
CA GLY A 71 13.67 -4.38 10.42
C GLY A 71 12.61 -3.80 11.37
N PHE A 72 11.50 -3.28 10.82
CA PHE A 72 10.44 -2.63 11.60
C PHE A 72 9.84 -3.60 12.63
N TYR A 73 9.65 -4.86 12.25
CA TYR A 73 9.11 -5.91 13.13
C TYR A 73 10.11 -6.48 14.16
N ARG A 74 11.39 -6.11 14.12
CA ARG A 74 12.46 -6.78 14.91
C ARG A 74 12.54 -6.29 16.37
N LYS A 75 12.13 -5.06 16.68
CA LYS A 75 12.20 -4.47 18.04
C LYS A 75 11.01 -3.54 18.34
N ILE A 76 9.83 -4.14 18.52
CA ILE A 76 8.57 -3.43 18.82
C ILE A 76 8.54 -2.86 20.26
N TYR A 77 9.25 -3.47 21.22
CA TYR A 77 9.03 -3.20 22.65
C TYR A 77 9.94 -2.15 23.31
N ARG A 78 10.86 -1.50 22.58
CA ARG A 78 11.83 -0.55 23.19
C ARG A 78 12.05 0.70 22.34
N ARG A 79 10.98 1.24 21.76
CA ARG A 79 11.01 2.49 20.99
C ARG A 79 10.01 3.50 21.55
N SER A 80 10.41 4.78 21.52
CA SER A 80 9.49 5.89 21.82
C SER A 80 8.45 5.97 20.71
N ARG A 81 7.18 6.22 21.06
CA ARG A 81 6.06 6.35 20.09
C ARG A 81 6.37 7.37 18.99
N LEU A 82 7.05 8.47 19.35
CA LEU A 82 7.46 9.50 18.39
C LEU A 82 8.48 8.98 17.37
N LYS A 83 9.38 8.09 17.82
CA LYS A 83 10.40 7.48 16.96
C LYS A 83 9.78 6.47 16.00
N GLU A 84 8.75 5.74 16.44
CA GLU A 84 7.97 4.86 15.57
C GLU A 84 7.24 5.67 14.50
N LEU A 85 6.57 6.76 14.87
CA LEU A 85 5.87 7.63 13.92
C LEU A 85 6.82 8.22 12.88
N GLY A 86 7.98 8.75 13.30
CA GLY A 86 8.98 9.28 12.36
C GLY A 86 9.56 8.21 11.42
N GLN A 87 9.71 6.98 11.91
CA GLN A 87 10.15 5.86 11.07
C GLN A 87 9.08 5.44 10.07
N THR A 88 7.83 5.25 10.51
CA THR A 88 6.73 4.94 9.61
C THR A 88 6.59 6.04 8.56
N PHE A 89 6.64 7.32 8.94
CA PHE A 89 6.57 8.45 8.00
C PHE A 89 7.68 8.42 6.94
N THR A 90 8.93 8.19 7.35
CA THR A 90 10.06 8.11 6.41
C THR A 90 9.91 6.91 5.48
N GLN A 91 9.47 5.77 6.01
CA GLN A 91 9.22 4.56 5.24
C GLN A 91 8.09 4.75 4.22
N THR A 92 6.97 5.34 4.64
CA THR A 92 5.85 5.63 3.73
C THR A 92 6.27 6.63 2.66
N LEU A 93 7.05 7.64 3.01
CA LEU A 93 7.57 8.60 2.04
C LEU A 93 8.41 7.91 0.96
N ILE A 94 9.40 7.09 1.37
CA ILE A 94 10.25 6.34 0.44
C ILE A 94 9.41 5.38 -0.43
N GLY A 95 8.51 4.62 0.19
CA GLY A 95 7.69 3.64 -0.52
C GLY A 95 6.73 4.28 -1.53
N VAL A 96 6.11 5.40 -1.17
CA VAL A 96 5.21 6.15 -2.08
C VAL A 96 6.02 6.76 -3.22
N THR A 97 7.22 7.28 -2.97
CA THR A 97 8.11 7.76 -4.03
C THR A 97 8.44 6.64 -5.02
N ILE A 98 8.77 5.44 -4.54
CA ILE A 98 9.02 4.28 -5.42
C ILE A 98 7.77 3.97 -6.25
N ILE A 99 6.60 3.83 -5.61
CA ILE A 99 5.33 3.56 -6.31
C ILE A 99 5.05 4.63 -7.37
N PHE A 100 5.28 5.91 -7.08
CA PHE A 100 5.10 6.99 -8.03
C PHE A 100 5.93 6.79 -9.30
N PHE A 101 7.23 6.51 -9.17
CA PHE A 101 8.11 6.31 -10.33
C PHE A 101 7.76 5.06 -11.14
N PHE A 102 7.31 3.97 -10.50
CA PHE A 102 7.06 2.71 -11.20
C PHE A 102 5.63 2.56 -11.76
N LEU A 103 4.62 3.14 -11.10
CA LEU A 103 3.21 2.88 -11.44
C LEU A 103 2.47 4.09 -11.98
N ILE A 104 2.90 5.30 -11.64
CA ILE A 104 2.24 6.55 -12.04
C ILE A 104 2.98 7.18 -13.22
N LEU A 105 4.32 7.07 -13.26
CA LEU A 105 5.12 7.65 -14.34
C LEU A 105 5.03 6.85 -15.65
N ASP A 106 4.68 5.57 -15.57
CA ASP A 106 4.42 4.69 -16.72
C ASP A 106 3.00 4.80 -17.26
N ASP A 107 2.12 5.59 -16.61
CA ASP A 107 0.78 5.86 -17.13
C ASP A 107 0.94 6.76 -18.37
N GLU A 108 0.79 6.18 -19.56
CA GLU A 108 0.87 6.93 -20.81
C GLU A 108 -0.12 8.09 -20.78
N VAL A 109 0.40 9.32 -20.86
CA VAL A 109 -0.41 10.48 -21.20
C VAL A 109 -0.83 10.26 -22.65
N SER A 110 -2.04 9.73 -22.85
CA SER A 110 -2.71 9.58 -24.14
C SER A 110 -2.88 10.97 -24.76
N SER A 111 -1.83 11.42 -25.44
CA SER A 111 -1.71 12.61 -26.26
C SER A 111 -1.81 13.95 -25.53
N TYR A 112 -0.73 14.73 -25.61
CA TYR A 112 -0.81 16.18 -25.56
C TYR A 112 -1.30 16.64 -26.94
N VAL A 113 -2.61 16.78 -27.12
CA VAL A 113 -3.20 17.55 -28.24
C VAL A 113 -3.69 18.88 -27.70
#